data_AF-A0A929NPQ2-F1
#
_entry.id   AF-A0A929NPQ2-F1
#
_cell.length_a   1.000
_cell.length_b   1.000
_cell.length_c   1.000
_cell.angle_alpha   90.00
_cell.angle_beta   90.00
_cell.angle_gamma   90.00
#
_symmetry.space_group_name_H-M   'P 1'
#
loop_
_entity.id
_entity.type
_entity.pdbx_description
1 polymer ?
#
loop_
_entity_poly.entity_id
_entity_poly.type
_entity_poly.pdbx_seq_one_letter_code
_entity_poly.pdbx_strand_id
1 'polypeptide(L)'
;VTMARAMVTEYGMSEKLGPLRYEDNEEEIFLGHSVAQRKNVSEATAKLIDEEVRRIVDEAEATARKILTEHSDDLHAIAGALLEYETLSGTDVDALLRGESIVRPDDDATPSPAKSTVPNAGNIGITPDPKPQPGS
;
A
#
# COMPACT_ATOMS: atom_id res chain seq x y z
N VAL A 1 -16.91 -1.84 -4.30
CA VAL A 1 -18.16 -1.06 -4.56
C VAL A 1 -19.33 -1.57 -3.73
N THR A 2 -19.54 -2.89 -3.61
CA THR A 2 -20.60 -3.48 -2.76
C THR A 2 -20.59 -2.97 -1.32
N MET A 3 -19.41 -2.91 -0.68
CA MET A 3 -19.27 -2.35 0.67
C MET A 3 -19.68 -0.87 0.75
N ALA A 4 -19.25 -0.04 -0.21
CA ALA A 4 -19.61 1.38 -0.23
C ALA A 4 -21.11 1.61 -0.45
N ARG A 5 -21.76 0.76 -1.26
CA ARG A 5 -23.22 0.78 -1.41
C ARG A 5 -23.90 0.45 -0.08
N ALA A 6 -23.49 -0.62 0.60
CA ALA A 6 -24.01 -0.98 1.92
C ALA A 6 -23.78 0.12 2.97
N MET A 7 -22.62 0.80 2.95
CA MET A 7 -22.37 1.96 3.84
C MET A 7 -23.42 3.05 3.67
N VAL A 8 -23.79 3.35 2.42
CA VAL A 8 -24.77 4.39 2.10
C VAL A 8 -26.21 3.92 2.35
N THR A 9 -26.56 2.70 1.93
CA THR A 9 -27.95 2.22 1.94
C THR A 9 -28.34 1.50 3.21
N GLU A 10 -27.42 0.85 3.90
CA GLU A 10 -27.72 0.02 5.07
C GLU A 10 -27.23 0.65 6.38
N TYR A 11 -26.03 1.24 6.37
CA TYR A 11 -25.42 1.78 7.58
C TYR A 11 -25.69 3.28 7.79
N GLY A 12 -26.33 3.94 6.82
CA GLY A 12 -26.69 5.36 6.93
C GLY A 12 -25.47 6.28 6.96
N MET A 13 -24.34 5.86 6.39
CA MET A 13 -23.08 6.61 6.35
C MET A 13 -23.07 7.68 5.24
N SER A 14 -24.23 8.30 4.98
CA SER A 14 -24.38 9.42 4.06
C SER A 14 -25.12 10.55 4.75
N GLU A 15 -24.50 11.73 4.82
CA GLU A 15 -25.13 12.93 5.38
C GLU A 15 -26.34 13.40 4.56
N LYS A 16 -26.35 13.11 3.25
CA LYS A 16 -27.43 13.52 2.34
C LYS A 16 -28.67 12.64 2.42
N LEU A 17 -28.47 11.34 2.62
CA LEU A 17 -29.55 10.35 2.71
C LEU A 17 -29.99 10.13 4.17
N GLY A 18 -29.13 10.46 5.14
CA GLY A 18 -29.39 10.30 6.56
C GLY A 18 -29.35 8.85 7.02
N PRO A 19 -29.69 8.58 8.29
CA PRO A 19 -29.63 7.24 8.90
C PRO A 19 -30.82 6.37 8.51
N LEU A 20 -31.24 6.41 7.23
CA LEU A 20 -32.36 5.63 6.73
C LEU A 20 -31.85 4.40 6.00
N ARG A 21 -32.39 3.23 6.35
CA ARG A 21 -32.11 1.98 5.66
C ARG A 21 -32.91 1.91 4.37
N TYR A 22 -32.22 1.93 3.24
CA TYR A 22 -32.75 1.72 1.90
C TYR A 22 -32.54 0.25 1.52
N GLU A 23 -33.35 -0.65 2.07
CA GLU A 23 -33.38 -2.04 1.63
C GLU A 23 -34.14 -2.18 0.31
N ASP A 24 -33.54 -2.88 -0.65
CA ASP A 24 -34.34 -3.73 -1.54
C ASP A 24 -34.83 -4.88 -0.64
N ASN A 25 -36.15 -5.04 -0.49
CA ASN A 25 -36.75 -6.04 0.40
C ASN A 25 -36.07 -7.41 0.21
N GLU A 26 -35.21 -7.81 1.14
CA GLU A 26 -34.93 -9.23 1.33
C GLU A 26 -36.20 -9.86 1.89
N GLU A 27 -36.62 -10.91 1.20
CA GLU A 27 -37.90 -11.57 1.34
C GLU A 27 -38.03 -12.21 2.73
N GLU A 28 -38.62 -11.51 3.71
CA GLU A 28 -39.03 -12.15 4.97
C GLU A 28 -40.26 -13.06 4.70
N ILE A 29 -39.97 -14.35 4.50
CA ILE A 29 -40.98 -15.41 4.43
C ILE A 29 -41.49 -15.70 5.86
N PHE A 30 -42.33 -14.84 6.40
CA PHE A 30 -43.06 -15.11 7.64
C PHE A 30 -44.54 -15.37 7.36
N LEU A 31 -44.96 -16.62 7.61
CA LEU A 31 -46.34 -17.07 7.82
C LEU A 31 -47.42 -16.64 6.78
N GLY A 32 -47.24 -17.04 5.53
CA GLY A 32 -48.36 -17.36 4.62
C GLY A 32 -49.21 -16.19 4.08
N HIS A 33 -48.87 -14.92 4.35
CA HIS A 33 -49.50 -13.77 3.69
C HIS A 33 -48.42 -12.83 3.17
N SER A 34 -47.84 -13.18 2.02
CA SER A 34 -46.92 -12.31 1.29
C SER A 34 -47.68 -11.14 0.67
N VAL A 35 -47.59 -9.97 1.30
CA VAL A 35 -47.80 -8.70 0.59
C VAL A 35 -46.41 -8.14 0.30
N ALA A 36 -45.87 -8.52 -0.86
CA ALA A 36 -44.60 -8.01 -1.36
C ALA A 36 -44.76 -6.54 -1.76
N GLN A 37 -44.69 -5.62 -0.79
CA GLN A 37 -44.64 -4.20 -1.09
C GLN A 37 -43.19 -3.84 -1.43
N ARG A 38 -42.79 -4.02 -2.69
CA ARG A 38 -41.53 -3.47 -3.21
C ARG A 38 -41.56 -1.95 -3.02
N LYS A 39 -40.79 -1.43 -2.07
CA LYS A 39 -40.52 0.00 -1.96
C LYS A 39 -39.53 0.34 -3.07
N ASN A 40 -40.04 0.70 -4.23
CA ASN A 40 -39.21 1.22 -5.31
C ASN A 40 -38.58 2.53 -4.83
N VAL A 41 -37.26 2.53 -4.66
CA VAL A 41 -36.48 3.74 -4.42
C VAL A 41 -36.74 4.70 -5.60
N SER A 42 -37.03 5.97 -5.32
CA SER A 42 -37.26 6.94 -6.39
C SER A 42 -35.99 7.12 -7.23
N GLU A 43 -36.10 7.43 -8.53
CA GLU A 43 -34.92 7.72 -9.38
C GLU A 43 -34.02 8.80 -8.77
N ALA A 44 -34.61 9.83 -8.17
CA ALA A 44 -33.87 10.89 -7.51
C ALA A 44 -33.03 10.36 -6.34
N THR A 45 -33.58 9.44 -5.56
CA THR A 45 -32.87 8.80 -4.44
C THR A 45 -31.81 7.82 -4.93
N ALA A 46 -32.10 7.03 -5.97
CA ALA A 46 -31.13 6.11 -6.56
C ALA A 46 -29.90 6.85 -7.12
N LYS A 47 -30.13 7.99 -7.79
CA LYS A 47 -29.06 8.86 -8.26
C LYS A 47 -28.20 9.39 -7.10
N LEU A 48 -28.83 9.82 -6.00
CA LEU A 48 -28.11 10.28 -4.80
C LEU A 48 -27.26 9.17 -4.17
N ILE A 49 -27.78 7.93 -4.12
CA ILE A 49 -27.01 6.77 -3.63
C ILE A 49 -25.77 6.57 -4.49
N ASP A 50 -25.90 6.56 -5.82
CA ASP A 50 -24.77 6.34 -6.73
C ASP A 50 -23.73 7.46 -6.63
N GLU A 51 -24.16 8.72 -6.45
CA GLU A 51 -23.27 9.87 -6.20
C GLU A 51 -22.45 9.70 -4.91
N GLU A 52 -23.09 9.27 -3.82
CA GLU A 52 -22.40 9.06 -2.54
C GLU A 52 -21.47 7.85 -2.55
N VAL A 53 -21.87 6.77 -3.23
CA VAL A 53 -20.99 5.61 -3.44
C VAL A 53 -19.73 6.01 -4.20
N ARG A 54 -19.87 6.82 -5.26
CA ARG A 54 -18.71 7.34 -6.00
C ARG A 54 -17.82 8.19 -5.09
N ARG A 55 -18.40 9.12 -4.32
CA ARG A 55 -17.63 9.98 -3.40
C ARG A 55 -16.79 9.14 -2.43
N ILE A 56 -17.37 8.12 -1.80
CA ILE A 56 -16.66 7.25 -0.84
C ILE A 56 -15.51 6.51 -1.52
N VAL A 57 -15.74 5.99 -2.74
CA VAL A 57 -14.71 5.26 -3.49
C VAL A 57 -13.57 6.18 -3.88
N ASP A 58 -13.88 7.38 -4.37
CA ASP A 58 -12.88 8.35 -4.79
C ASP A 58 -12.04 8.86 -3.59
N GLU A 59 -12.68 9.13 -2.45
CA GLU A 59 -11.98 9.50 -1.20
C GLU A 59 -11.08 8.36 -0.70
N ALA A 60 -11.54 7.11 -0.76
CA ALA A 60 -10.75 5.96 -0.36
C ALA A 60 -9.55 5.74 -1.30
N GLU A 61 -9.73 5.89 -2.62
CA GLU A 61 -8.62 5.80 -3.59
C GLU A 61 -7.60 6.91 -3.36
N ALA A 62 -8.06 8.15 -3.19
CA ALA A 62 -7.19 9.29 -2.93
C ALA A 62 -6.40 9.10 -1.62
N THR A 63 -7.06 8.60 -0.57
CA THR A 63 -6.41 8.31 0.73
C THR A 63 -5.39 7.20 0.59
N ALA A 64 -5.73 6.09 -0.06
CA ALA A 64 -4.80 4.99 -0.30
C ALA A 64 -3.59 5.46 -1.13
N ARG A 65 -3.82 6.21 -2.21
CA ARG A 65 -2.77 6.78 -3.04
C ARG A 65 -1.86 7.71 -2.24
N LYS A 66 -2.44 8.57 -1.40
CA LYS A 66 -1.65 9.45 -0.53
C LYS A 66 -0.74 8.64 0.39
N ILE A 67 -1.29 7.67 1.12
CA ILE A 67 -0.52 6.81 2.04
C ILE A 67 0.60 6.09 1.28
N LEU A 68 0.30 5.46 0.15
CA LEU A 68 1.29 4.75 -0.65
C LEU A 68 2.38 5.65 -1.22
N THR A 69 2.06 6.91 -1.53
CA THR A 69 3.03 7.89 -2.03
C THR A 69 3.91 8.42 -0.91
N GLU A 70 3.32 8.71 0.26
CA GLU A 70 4.01 9.18 1.47
C GLU A 70 4.98 8.12 2.00
N HIS A 71 4.60 6.84 1.93
CA HIS A 71 5.39 5.68 2.33
C HIS A 71 6.03 4.95 1.14
N SER A 72 6.41 5.68 0.09
CA SER A 72 6.98 5.08 -1.13
C SER A 72 8.32 4.37 -0.90
N ASP A 73 9.15 4.89 0.00
CA ASP A 73 10.42 4.26 0.37
C ASP A 73 10.19 2.92 1.09
N ASP A 74 9.23 2.87 2.02
CA ASP A 74 8.82 1.65 2.71
C ASP A 74 8.26 0.61 1.73
N LEU A 75 7.46 1.06 0.75
CA LEU A 75 6.93 0.21 -0.32
C LEU A 75 8.05 -0.40 -1.16
N HIS A 76 9.07 0.38 -1.52
CA HIS A 76 10.24 -0.12 -2.25
C HIS A 76 11.09 -1.07 -1.41
N ALA A 77 11.23 -0.82 -0.11
CA ALA A 77 11.95 -1.73 0.79
C ALA A 77 11.26 -3.10 0.89
N ILE A 78 9.93 -3.11 1.04
CA ILE A 78 9.14 -4.35 1.06
C ILE A 78 9.21 -5.07 -0.29
N ALA A 79 9.12 -4.34 -1.40
CA ALA A 79 9.24 -4.92 -2.75
C ALA A 79 10.62 -5.54 -2.99
N GLY A 80 11.70 -4.87 -2.55
CA GLY A 80 13.05 -5.39 -2.62
C GLY A 80 13.22 -6.67 -1.81
N ALA A 81 12.70 -6.69 -0.58
CA ALA A 81 12.73 -7.87 0.26
C ALA A 81 11.91 -9.04 -0.30
N LEU A 82 10.77 -8.78 -0.95
CA LEU A 82 10.00 -9.84 -1.63
C LEU A 82 10.75 -10.45 -2.81
N LEU A 83 11.62 -9.69 -3.50
CA LEU A 83 12.48 -10.23 -4.54
C LEU A 83 13.58 -11.14 -3.99
N GLU A 84 14.05 -10.88 -2.78
CA GLU A 84 15.11 -11.67 -2.13
C GLU A 84 14.56 -12.92 -1.42
N TYR A 85 13.43 -12.79 -0.72
CA TYR A 85 12.92 -13.83 0.19
C TYR A 85 11.64 -14.54 -0.30
N GLU A 86 11.06 -14.14 -1.45
CA GLU A 86 9.83 -14.66 -2.09
C GLU A 86 8.53 -14.50 -1.26
N THR A 87 8.60 -14.68 0.05
CA THR A 87 7.50 -14.53 1.01
C THR A 87 7.99 -13.80 2.25
N LEU A 88 7.20 -12.85 2.73
CA LEU A 88 7.46 -12.11 3.98
C LEU A 88 6.37 -12.43 5.00
N SER A 89 6.77 -12.66 6.25
CA SER A 89 5.83 -12.73 7.36
C SER A 89 5.52 -11.33 7.90
N GLY A 90 4.45 -11.19 8.70
CA GLY A 90 4.10 -9.89 9.30
C GLY A 90 5.23 -9.31 10.17
N THR A 91 5.96 -10.16 10.90
CA THR A 91 7.11 -9.72 11.70
C THR A 91 8.28 -9.25 10.85
N ASP A 92 8.46 -9.82 9.65
CA ASP A 92 9.51 -9.40 8.70
C ASP A 92 9.17 -8.02 8.11
N VAL A 93 7.90 -7.78 7.77
CA VAL A 93 7.43 -6.48 7.29
C VAL A 93 7.61 -5.42 8.37
N ASP A 94 7.21 -5.71 9.61
CA ASP A 94 7.39 -4.77 10.73
C ASP A 94 8.87 -4.45 10.99
N ALA A 95 9.77 -5.42 10.83
CA ALA A 95 11.21 -5.21 10.95
C ALA A 95 11.74 -4.30 9.83
N LEU A 96 11.36 -4.57 8.57
CA LEU A 96 11.72 -3.72 7.42
C LEU A 96 11.24 -2.27 7.60
N LEU A 97 10.02 -2.07 8.08
CA LEU A 97 9.45 -0.76 8.36
C LEU A 97 10.19 -0.01 9.48
N ARG A 98 10.85 -0.73 10.40
CA ARG A 98 11.74 -0.14 11.43
C ARG A 98 13.18 0.07 10.94
N GLY A 99 13.50 -0.32 9.71
CA GLY A 99 14.86 -0.29 9.17
C GLY A 99 15.76 -1.41 9.68
N GLU A 100 15.17 -2.48 10.24
CA GLU A 100 15.88 -3.68 10.68
C GLU A 100 15.98 -4.69 9.52
N SER A 101 17.05 -5.48 9.48
CA SER A 101 17.21 -6.56 8.50
C SER A 101 16.36 -7.77 8.90
N ILE A 102 15.82 -8.48 7.90
CA ILE A 102 15.14 -9.75 8.11
C ILE A 102 16.17 -10.79 8.55
N VAL A 103 15.91 -11.47 9.66
CA VAL A 103 16.76 -12.55 10.17
C VAL A 103 15.94 -13.82 10.20
N ARG A 104 16.18 -14.75 9.27
CA ARG A 104 15.56 -16.08 9.31
C ARG A 104 16.50 -17.12 9.93
N PRO A 105 16.00 -18.01 10.79
CA PRO A 105 16.81 -19.08 11.40
C PRO A 105 17.45 -20.03 10.37
N ASP A 106 16.86 -20.14 9.17
CA ASP A 106 17.35 -20.99 8.08
C ASP A 106 18.35 -20.28 7.15
N ASP A 107 18.64 -18.98 7.36
CA ASP A 107 19.64 -18.22 6.60
C ASP A 107 21.10 -18.54 7.02
N ASP A 108 21.32 -19.57 7.84
CA ASP A 108 22.64 -20.12 8.19
C ASP A 108 23.29 -20.89 7.00
N ALA A 109 22.98 -20.48 5.77
CA ALA A 109 23.67 -20.86 4.54
C ALA A 109 24.37 -19.63 3.95
N THR A 110 25.52 -19.33 4.54
CA THR A 110 26.63 -18.47 4.06
C THR A 110 26.48 -16.94 4.17
N PRO A 111 27.45 -16.25 4.82
CA PRO A 111 27.54 -14.80 4.71
C PRO A 111 27.96 -14.44 3.27
N SER A 112 27.09 -13.73 2.56
CA SER A 112 27.46 -13.11 1.28
C SER A 112 28.61 -12.11 1.52
N PRO A 113 29.78 -12.27 0.90
CA PRO A 113 30.86 -11.32 1.09
C PRO A 113 30.51 -10.08 0.28
N ALA A 114 30.21 -8.98 0.97
CA ALA A 114 30.27 -7.65 0.38
C ALA A 114 31.71 -7.41 -0.13
N LYS A 115 31.96 -7.70 -1.40
CA LYS A 115 33.09 -7.19 -2.16
C LYS A 115 32.57 -6.40 -3.35
N SER A 116 32.50 -5.09 -3.15
CA SER A 116 32.75 -4.12 -4.22
C SER A 116 33.83 -3.18 -3.73
N THR A 117 35.06 -3.69 -3.67
CA THR A 117 36.26 -2.86 -3.75
C THR A 117 36.29 -2.27 -5.15
N VAL A 118 35.85 -1.02 -5.31
CA VAL A 118 36.14 -0.25 -6.51
C VAL A 118 37.67 -0.07 -6.59
N PRO A 119 38.35 -0.49 -7.68
CA PRO A 119 39.74 -0.12 -7.86
C PRO A 119 39.79 1.32 -8.38
N ASN A 120 40.33 2.23 -7.58
CA ASN A 120 40.69 3.58 -8.03
C ASN A 120 41.90 3.47 -8.97
N ALA A 121 41.64 3.38 -10.28
CA ALA A 121 42.64 3.51 -11.32
C ALA A 121 42.66 4.97 -11.81
N GLY A 122 43.55 5.80 -11.27
CA GLY A 122 43.74 7.14 -11.79
C GLY A 122 44.50 8.12 -10.89
N ASN A 123 45.76 7.85 -10.54
CA ASN A 123 46.71 8.95 -10.33
C ASN A 123 48.13 8.49 -10.64
N ILE A 124 48.61 8.84 -11.84
CA ILE A 124 49.96 8.58 -12.31
C ILE A 124 50.87 9.60 -11.62
N GLY A 125 51.63 9.16 -10.63
CA GLY A 125 52.62 9.98 -9.95
C GLY A 125 53.77 10.31 -10.89
N ILE A 126 53.83 11.56 -11.34
CA ILE A 126 55.00 12.16 -11.98
C ILE A 126 56.03 12.41 -10.87
N THR A 127 57.14 11.67 -10.89
CA THR A 127 58.33 11.98 -10.09
C THR A 127 59.08 13.16 -10.73
N PRO A 128 59.41 14.24 -10.01
CA PRO A 128 60.36 15.23 -10.50
C PRO A 128 61.81 14.75 -10.28
N ASP A 129 62.67 15.01 -11.27
CA ASP A 129 64.10 14.69 -11.31
C ASP A 129 64.90 15.11 -10.05
N PRO A 130 65.98 14.37 -9.68
CA PRO A 130 66.91 14.84 -8.67
C PRO A 130 67.91 15.83 -9.29
N LYS A 131 68.02 17.01 -8.67
CA LYS A 131 68.98 18.09 -8.97
C LYS A 131 70.43 17.61 -8.71
N PRO A 132 71.43 17.91 -9.58
CA PRO A 132 72.81 17.54 -9.30
C PRO A 132 73.43 18.46 -8.24
N GLN A 133 74.13 17.88 -7.25
CA GLN A 133 74.93 18.61 -6.25
C GLN A 133 76.28 19.07 -6.83
N PRO A 134 76.85 20.19 -6.32
CA PRO A 134 78.04 20.82 -6.86
C PRO A 134 79.32 20.22 -6.26
N GLY A 135 80.41 20.14 -7.03
CA GLY A 135 81.70 19.76 -6.47
C GLY A 135 82.87 19.81 -7.45
N SER A 136 83.63 20.90 -7.34
CA SER A 136 85.00 21.19 -7.85
C SER A 136 85.20 21.42 -9.34
#